data_AF-A0A973EW50-F1
#
_entry.id   AF-A0A973EW50-F1
#
_cell.length_a   1.000
_cell.length_b   1.000
_cell.length_c   1.000
_cell.angle_alpha   90.00
_cell.angle_beta   90.00
_cell.angle_gamma   90.00
#
_symmetry.space_group_name_H-M   'P 1'
#
loop_
_entity.id
_entity.type
_entity.pdbx_description
1 polymer ?
#
loop_
_entity_poly.entity_id
_entity_poly.type
_entity_poly.pdbx_seq_one_letter_code
_entity_poly.pdbx_strand_id
1 'polypeptide(L)'
;MRYIKYFVIGLLVLAGCEKFEPGVQTQSDGIAKRSLDQTEQVLKANLEQTARIVAGLVDEPLIMDELTLISEEGRSMYSLSFNDLIDNPKGIGDSFRNLRSRFLDECEKQGDTKGYGDLVNYLMKNDCYLYVPYPASFYPRGVKNFTVAAHPVDNDIENTGYVWEGGRIKEVRVNEEYADKNPVLLIMPKDEKEEGSMAFELPKDLTGAKAEPVYEVRIGKVRCADYCGGLFEGTLELRIARGFPTADVTTGEVKGAFTVLIPIDYPRDYAKAAINNWTVHAEGGWLNANIIWDSNWQPSKVQQCILVYEYDQVKEATVSATVGYKANDFSPTITVSAKTTYRGDFLGISEWDRNWFYATNTNPGPYDEVKDGWTVRKTSPVFKLTTPARTLYY
;
A
#
# COMPACT_ATOMS: atom_id res chain seq x y z
N MET A 1 -45.82 53.02 55.76
CA MET A 1 -46.56 51.74 55.60
C MET A 1 -46.02 51.09 54.33
N ARG A 2 -45.11 50.11 54.47
CA ARG A 2 -45.40 48.65 54.60
C ARG A 2 -45.88 48.08 53.24
N TYR A 3 -45.25 47.12 52.56
CA TYR A 3 -44.09 46.22 52.72
C TYR A 3 -43.76 45.76 51.27
N ILE A 4 -42.51 45.79 50.78
CA ILE A 4 -41.50 44.73 50.92
C ILE A 4 -41.95 43.35 50.39
N LYS A 5 -41.33 42.93 49.28
CA LYS A 5 -40.79 41.57 49.01
C LYS A 5 -39.57 41.76 48.08
N TYR A 6 -38.37 42.03 48.62
CA TYR A 6 -37.31 41.06 48.99
C TYR A 6 -36.65 40.39 47.76
N PHE A 7 -35.38 40.76 47.49
CA PHE A 7 -34.14 40.05 47.91
C PHE A 7 -33.87 38.89 46.92
N VAL A 8 -32.80 38.84 46.13
CA VAL A 8 -31.39 38.79 46.56
C VAL A 8 -30.49 39.26 45.41
N ILE A 9 -29.72 40.33 45.63
CA ILE A 9 -28.41 40.55 44.99
C ILE A 9 -27.41 40.50 46.14
N GLY A 10 -26.40 39.64 46.03
CA GLY A 10 -25.23 39.65 46.91
C GLY A 10 -24.98 38.34 47.66
N LEU A 11 -24.37 37.37 46.99
CA LEU A 11 -23.30 36.48 47.50
C LEU A 11 -23.04 35.40 46.46
N LEU A 12 -22.00 35.59 45.65
CA LEU A 12 -21.10 34.55 45.09
C LEU A 12 -20.12 35.23 44.12
N VAL A 13 -19.35 36.18 44.65
CA VAL A 13 -18.00 36.46 44.16
C VAL A 13 -17.10 35.99 45.29
N LEU A 14 -16.08 35.20 44.94
CA LEU A 14 -15.06 34.53 45.78
C LEU A 14 -15.38 33.07 46.18
N ALA A 15 -15.09 32.15 45.25
CA ALA A 15 -14.20 31.00 45.49
C ALA A 15 -14.09 30.16 44.21
N GLY A 16 -12.90 30.08 43.61
CA GLY A 16 -12.61 29.18 42.50
C GLY A 16 -11.69 29.75 41.42
N CYS A 17 -10.51 30.25 41.80
CA CYS A 17 -9.35 30.17 40.90
C CYS A 17 -9.04 28.68 40.70
N GLU A 18 -9.59 28.06 39.66
CA GLU A 18 -8.98 26.83 39.14
C GLU A 18 -7.86 27.26 38.19
N LYS A 19 -6.66 26.76 38.50
CA LYS A 19 -5.49 26.87 37.63
C LYS A 19 -5.89 26.43 36.22
N PHE A 20 -5.66 27.30 35.25
CA PHE A 20 -5.63 26.89 33.85
C PHE A 20 -4.39 26.00 33.68
N GLU A 21 -4.57 24.69 33.80
CA GLU A 21 -3.60 23.73 33.27
C GLU A 21 -3.83 23.66 31.75
N PRO A 22 -2.81 23.91 30.90
CA PRO A 22 -2.92 23.69 29.47
C PRO A 22 -2.83 22.19 29.21
N GLY A 23 -3.92 21.48 29.49
CA GLY A 23 -4.12 20.09 29.09
C GLY A 23 -4.77 20.07 27.70
N VAL A 24 -4.00 19.66 26.71
CA VAL A 24 -4.50 19.30 25.37
C VAL A 24 -5.57 18.22 25.56
N GLN A 25 -6.83 18.55 25.28
CA GLN A 25 -7.86 17.52 25.09
C GLN A 25 -7.61 16.88 23.72
N THR A 26 -6.81 15.81 23.70
CA THR A 26 -6.88 14.82 22.62
C THR A 26 -8.21 14.09 22.76
N GLN A 27 -9.25 14.56 22.08
CA GLN A 27 -10.44 13.75 21.81
C GLN A 27 -10.03 12.63 20.84
N SER A 28 -9.67 11.47 21.37
CA SER A 28 -9.52 10.20 20.63
C SER A 28 -10.80 9.37 20.73
N ASP A 29 -11.97 9.99 20.58
CA ASP A 29 -13.24 9.31 20.72
C ASP A 29 -13.59 8.61 19.39
N GLY A 30 -13.16 7.36 19.21
CA GLY A 30 -13.72 6.49 18.18
C GLY A 30 -12.83 5.37 17.63
N ILE A 31 -11.51 5.41 17.83
CA ILE A 31 -10.61 4.38 17.27
C ILE A 31 -10.29 3.34 18.33
N ALA A 32 -10.62 2.09 18.03
CA ALA A 32 -10.25 0.95 18.85
C ALA A 32 -8.73 0.77 18.79
N LYS A 33 -8.06 0.96 19.92
CA LYS A 33 -6.64 0.66 20.10
C LYS A 33 -6.50 -0.73 20.70
N ARG A 34 -5.63 -1.56 20.13
CA ARG A 34 -5.29 -2.87 20.71
C ARG A 34 -4.30 -2.70 21.86
N SER A 35 -4.32 -3.65 22.79
CA SER A 35 -3.28 -3.74 23.81
C SER A 35 -1.95 -4.14 23.17
N LEU A 36 -0.88 -3.44 23.55
CA LEU A 36 0.48 -3.72 23.10
C LEU A 36 1.25 -4.52 24.14
N ASP A 37 2.03 -5.50 23.70
CA ASP A 37 3.01 -6.17 24.55
C ASP A 37 4.22 -5.27 24.86
N GLN A 38 5.13 -5.75 25.71
CA GLN A 38 6.30 -4.96 26.13
C GLN A 38 7.24 -4.62 24.97
N THR A 39 7.43 -5.54 24.01
CA THR A 39 8.28 -5.31 22.83
C THR A 39 7.66 -4.26 21.92
N GLU A 40 6.35 -4.35 21.69
CA GLU A 40 5.59 -3.41 20.88
C GLU A 40 5.54 -2.02 21.50
N GLN A 41 5.45 -1.92 22.84
CA GLN A 41 5.54 -0.65 23.54
C GLN A 41 6.91 0.02 23.35
N VAL A 42 8.00 -0.75 23.39
CA VAL A 42 9.35 -0.25 23.12
C VAL A 42 9.49 0.19 21.66
N LEU A 43 8.98 -0.60 20.71
CA LEU A 43 8.96 -0.23 19.29
C LEU A 43 8.24 1.10 19.09
N LYS A 44 7.01 1.21 19.59
CA LYS A 44 6.20 2.43 19.51
C LYS A 44 6.93 3.63 20.07
N ALA A 45 7.51 3.52 21.27
CA ALA A 45 8.25 4.62 21.91
C ALA A 45 9.47 5.07 21.08
N ASN A 46 10.22 4.12 20.50
CA ASN A 46 11.37 4.42 19.66
C ASN A 46 10.96 5.08 18.33
N LEU A 47 9.89 4.61 17.68
CA LEU A 47 9.35 5.23 16.47
C LEU A 47 8.86 6.66 16.76
N GLU A 48 8.15 6.87 17.86
CA GLU A 48 7.67 8.19 18.27
C GLU A 48 8.80 9.17 18.60
N GLN A 49 9.84 8.70 19.31
CA GLN A 49 11.03 9.52 19.57
C GLN A 49 11.74 9.91 18.27
N THR A 50 11.88 8.95 17.35
CA THR A 50 12.48 9.17 16.03
C THR A 50 11.68 10.20 15.24
N ALA A 51 10.34 10.11 15.25
CA ALA A 51 9.47 11.08 14.58
C ALA A 51 9.66 12.50 15.14
N ARG A 52 9.81 12.66 16.46
CA ARG A 52 10.09 13.96 17.09
C ARG A 52 11.45 14.52 16.69
N ILE A 53 12.49 13.68 16.62
CA ILE A 53 13.83 14.09 16.20
C ILE A 53 13.78 14.56 14.74
N VAL A 54 13.27 13.71 13.85
CA VAL A 54 13.19 14.01 12.41
C VAL A 54 12.33 15.26 12.16
N ALA A 55 11.22 15.46 12.88
CA ALA A 55 10.42 16.68 12.79
C ALA A 55 11.21 17.96 13.08
N GLY A 56 12.20 17.91 13.97
CA GLY A 56 13.09 19.03 14.25
C GLY A 56 14.14 19.29 13.16
N LEU A 57 14.32 18.35 12.23
CA LEU A 57 15.34 18.40 11.17
C LEU A 57 14.75 18.77 9.80
N VAL A 58 13.50 18.42 9.53
CA VAL A 58 12.85 18.62 8.21
C VAL A 58 12.59 20.09 7.83
N ASP A 59 12.96 21.08 8.65
CA ASP A 59 12.94 22.50 8.25
C ASP A 59 14.32 22.97 7.75
N GLU A 60 15.38 22.15 7.91
CA GLU A 60 16.72 22.47 7.41
C GLU A 60 16.77 22.34 5.87
N PRO A 61 17.16 23.39 5.12
CA PRO A 61 17.07 23.39 3.66
C PRO A 61 17.81 22.23 2.97
N LEU A 62 19.02 21.91 3.45
CA LEU A 62 19.82 20.83 2.88
C LEU A 62 19.20 19.44 3.11
N ILE A 63 18.49 19.24 4.21
CA ILE A 63 17.78 18.00 4.49
C ILE A 63 16.53 17.92 3.61
N MET A 64 15.81 19.02 3.44
CA MET A 64 14.67 19.08 2.54
C MET A 64 15.04 18.77 1.10
N ASP A 65 16.19 19.26 0.62
CA ASP A 65 16.72 18.93 -0.71
C ASP A 65 16.98 17.43 -0.83
N GLU A 66 17.52 16.76 0.19
CA GLU A 66 17.72 15.29 0.19
C GLU A 66 16.39 14.53 0.19
N LEU A 67 15.40 14.98 0.96
CA LEU A 67 14.07 14.36 1.03
C LEU A 67 13.28 14.42 -0.28
N THR A 68 13.67 15.28 -1.24
CA THR A 68 13.07 15.28 -2.60
C THR A 68 13.23 13.93 -3.30
N LEU A 69 14.32 13.20 -3.04
CA LEU A 69 14.60 11.90 -3.66
C LEU A 69 13.54 10.83 -3.36
N ILE A 70 12.86 10.94 -2.22
CA ILE A 70 11.77 10.05 -1.80
C ILE A 70 10.40 10.72 -1.85
N SER A 71 10.31 11.98 -2.25
CA SER A 71 9.06 12.75 -2.26
C SER A 71 8.74 13.41 -3.60
N GLU A 72 9.56 13.25 -4.63
CA GLU A 72 9.23 13.70 -5.98
C GLU A 72 8.33 12.71 -6.72
N GLU A 73 7.65 13.22 -7.73
CA GLU A 73 6.85 12.40 -8.62
C GLU A 73 7.75 11.61 -9.59
N GLY A 74 7.42 10.35 -9.84
CA GLY A 74 8.26 9.46 -10.66
C GLY A 74 9.50 8.92 -9.92
N ARG A 75 9.55 9.08 -8.59
CA ARG A 75 10.60 8.53 -7.73
C ARG A 75 10.75 7.02 -7.91
N SER A 76 11.99 6.54 -7.87
CA SER A 76 12.32 5.12 -7.92
C SER A 76 12.26 4.43 -6.55
N MET A 77 12.23 5.22 -5.47
CA MET A 77 12.14 4.75 -4.09
C MET A 77 11.12 5.60 -3.33
N TYR A 78 10.33 4.94 -2.48
CA TYR A 78 9.28 5.57 -1.66
C TYR A 78 9.69 5.65 -0.19
N SER A 79 10.71 4.88 0.20
CA SER A 79 11.18 4.72 1.56
C SER A 79 12.71 4.68 1.64
N LEU A 80 13.25 5.03 2.81
CA LEU A 80 14.67 4.96 3.14
C LEU A 80 14.84 4.22 4.47
N SER A 81 15.48 3.05 4.44
CA SER A 81 15.74 2.28 5.66
C SER A 81 16.78 2.96 6.55
N PHE A 82 16.69 2.79 7.87
CA PHE A 82 17.73 3.29 8.78
C PHE A 82 19.06 2.55 8.58
N ASN A 83 19.03 1.28 8.16
CA ASN A 83 20.24 0.56 7.76
C ASN A 83 20.94 1.25 6.56
N ASP A 84 20.19 1.63 5.53
CA ASP A 84 20.77 2.33 4.38
C ASP A 84 21.23 3.75 4.73
N LEU A 85 20.49 4.45 5.60
CA LEU A 85 20.84 5.79 6.07
C LEU A 85 22.15 5.77 6.87
N ILE A 86 22.34 4.78 7.76
CA ILE A 86 23.46 4.77 8.72
C ILE A 86 24.66 3.93 8.23
N ASP A 87 24.42 2.67 7.85
CA ASP A 87 25.49 1.67 7.61
C ASP A 87 25.96 1.62 6.15
N ASN A 88 25.21 2.20 5.20
CA ASN A 88 25.55 2.17 3.78
C ASN A 88 25.89 3.56 3.19
N PRO A 89 26.93 4.25 3.70
CA PRO A 89 27.25 5.62 3.36
C PRO A 89 27.79 5.83 1.93
N LYS A 90 28.02 4.76 1.16
CA LYS A 90 28.54 4.82 -0.23
C LYS A 90 27.47 4.49 -1.28
N GLY A 91 26.24 4.18 -0.85
CA GLY A 91 25.09 3.93 -1.72
C GLY A 91 24.08 5.07 -1.64
N ILE A 92 22.81 4.71 -1.46
CA ILE A 92 21.71 5.68 -1.25
C ILE A 92 22.02 6.62 -0.08
N GLY A 93 22.66 6.14 0.98
CA GLY A 93 23.01 6.93 2.17
C GLY A 93 23.94 8.12 1.93
N ASP A 94 24.73 8.16 0.83
CA ASP A 94 25.53 9.36 0.49
C ASP A 94 24.64 10.51 0.03
N SER A 95 23.50 10.18 -0.56
CA SER A 95 22.48 11.15 -1.00
C SER A 95 21.67 11.72 0.17
N PHE A 96 21.82 11.18 1.38
CA PHE A 96 21.15 11.61 2.62
C PHE A 96 22.15 11.98 3.72
N ARG A 97 23.33 12.48 3.34
CA ARG A 97 24.44 12.74 4.27
C ARG A 97 24.11 13.79 5.33
N ASN A 98 23.35 14.83 4.98
CA ASN A 98 23.00 15.91 5.90
C ASN A 98 21.97 15.37 6.90
N LEU A 99 20.93 14.68 6.42
CA LEU A 99 19.96 14.01 7.28
C LEU A 99 20.65 13.04 8.24
N ARG A 100 21.54 12.17 7.73
CA ARG A 100 22.31 11.23 8.54
C ARG A 100 23.08 11.92 9.64
N SER A 101 23.91 12.91 9.28
CA SER A 101 24.79 13.59 10.24
C SER A 101 23.97 14.27 11.33
N ARG A 102 22.93 15.02 10.95
CA ARG A 102 22.11 15.77 11.89
C ARG A 102 21.27 14.85 12.78
N PHE A 103 20.78 13.74 12.23
CA PHE A 103 20.06 12.72 13.00
C PHE A 103 20.96 12.07 14.06
N LEU A 104 22.18 11.68 13.69
CA LEU A 104 23.15 11.11 14.63
C LEU A 104 23.51 12.11 15.74
N ASP A 105 23.78 13.38 15.38
CA ASP A 105 24.07 14.44 16.34
C ASP A 105 22.93 14.63 17.36
N GLU A 106 21.67 14.61 16.92
CA GLU A 106 20.51 14.75 17.81
C GLU A 106 20.28 13.51 18.68
N CYS A 107 20.55 12.32 18.16
CA CYS A 107 20.52 11.08 18.94
C CYS A 107 21.58 11.09 20.06
N GLU A 108 22.82 11.51 19.76
CA GLU A 108 23.91 11.63 20.75
C GLU A 108 23.57 12.62 21.87
N LYS A 109 22.99 13.78 21.54
CA LYS A 109 22.57 14.79 22.53
C LYS A 109 21.52 14.26 23.51
N GLN A 110 20.68 13.32 23.09
CA GLN A 110 19.63 12.73 23.92
C GLN A 110 20.11 11.51 24.73
N GLY A 111 21.27 10.93 24.35
CA GLY A 111 21.77 9.63 24.80
C GLY A 111 22.01 9.44 26.30
N ASP A 112 22.04 10.51 27.10
CA ASP A 112 22.31 10.41 28.55
C ASP A 112 21.12 10.77 29.46
N THR A 113 20.02 11.33 28.95
CA THR A 113 19.00 11.97 29.82
C THR A 113 17.65 11.25 29.90
N LYS A 114 17.37 10.26 29.03
CA LYS A 114 16.01 9.68 28.95
C LYS A 114 15.91 8.16 28.86
N GLY A 115 17.00 7.41 29.08
CA GLY A 115 16.95 5.94 29.19
C GLY A 115 16.67 5.19 27.87
N TYR A 116 16.75 5.89 26.73
CA TYR A 116 16.67 5.29 25.40
C TYR A 116 18.05 4.75 25.04
N GLY A 117 18.31 3.49 25.41
CA GLY A 117 19.49 2.79 24.90
C GLY A 117 19.56 2.92 23.38
N ASP A 118 20.76 3.14 22.86
CA ASP A 118 21.14 3.31 21.44
C ASP A 118 19.98 3.21 20.43
N LEU A 119 19.22 4.31 20.28
CA LEU A 119 18.05 4.42 19.38
C LEU A 119 18.43 4.04 17.96
N VAL A 120 19.62 4.45 17.50
CA VAL A 120 20.13 4.19 16.16
C VAL A 120 20.27 2.68 15.94
N ASN A 121 20.96 1.99 16.85
CA ASN A 121 21.09 0.55 16.79
C ASN A 121 19.73 -0.17 16.89
N TYR A 122 18.78 0.36 17.65
CA TYR A 122 17.44 -0.22 17.71
C TYR A 122 16.72 -0.12 16.35
N LEU A 123 16.69 1.06 15.73
CA LEU A 123 16.02 1.28 14.44
C LEU A 123 16.60 0.41 13.34
N MET A 124 17.93 0.30 13.29
CA MET A 124 18.67 -0.55 12.34
C MET A 124 18.37 -2.05 12.56
N LYS A 125 18.45 -2.52 13.80
CA LYS A 125 18.20 -3.93 14.14
C LYS A 125 16.76 -4.37 13.82
N ASN A 126 15.80 -3.45 13.90
CA ASN A 126 14.39 -3.71 13.64
C ASN A 126 13.96 -3.29 12.22
N ASP A 127 14.90 -3.05 11.30
CA ASP A 127 14.65 -2.67 9.90
C ASP A 127 13.61 -1.54 9.74
N CYS A 128 13.61 -0.58 10.66
CA CYS A 128 12.71 0.58 10.58
C CYS A 128 13.11 1.47 9.40
N TYR A 129 12.16 2.26 8.90
CA TYR A 129 12.40 3.10 7.72
C TYR A 129 11.59 4.40 7.72
N LEU A 130 12.06 5.38 6.94
CA LEU A 130 11.33 6.59 6.59
C LEU A 130 10.48 6.32 5.35
N TYR A 131 9.24 6.80 5.32
CA TYR A 131 8.33 6.61 4.18
C TYR A 131 7.60 7.88 3.84
N VAL A 132 7.51 8.19 2.55
CA VAL A 132 6.72 9.31 2.03
C VAL A 132 5.61 8.76 1.13
N PRO A 133 4.36 8.69 1.62
CA PRO A 133 3.27 8.07 0.89
C PRO A 133 2.92 8.84 -0.40
N TYR A 134 2.99 10.17 -0.35
CA TYR A 134 2.56 11.03 -1.45
C TYR A 134 3.65 12.02 -1.85
N PRO A 135 3.86 12.22 -3.17
CA PRO A 135 4.85 13.16 -3.63
C PRO A 135 4.44 14.61 -3.30
N ALA A 136 5.45 15.47 -3.16
CA ALA A 136 5.30 16.90 -2.91
C ALA A 136 4.42 17.59 -3.97
N SER A 137 4.41 17.10 -5.22
CA SER A 137 3.61 17.65 -6.32
C SER A 137 2.10 17.54 -6.11
N PHE A 138 1.65 16.67 -5.19
CA PHE A 138 0.22 16.50 -4.88
C PHE A 138 -0.33 17.61 -3.98
N TYR A 139 0.55 18.43 -3.41
CA TYR A 139 0.20 19.47 -2.46
C TYR A 139 0.19 20.87 -3.12
N PRO A 140 -0.64 21.80 -2.62
CA PRO A 140 -0.63 23.18 -3.11
C PRO A 140 0.75 23.83 -3.03
N ARG A 141 1.08 24.64 -4.03
CA ARG A 141 2.34 25.40 -4.04
C ARG A 141 2.48 26.24 -2.77
N GLY A 142 3.62 26.11 -2.10
CA GLY A 142 3.95 26.86 -0.88
C GLY A 142 3.83 26.04 0.40
N VAL A 143 3.24 24.83 0.36
CA VAL A 143 3.35 23.86 1.45
C VAL A 143 4.74 23.22 1.35
N LYS A 144 5.62 23.52 2.29
CA LYS A 144 7.04 23.12 2.20
C LYS A 144 7.47 22.13 3.28
N ASN A 145 6.78 22.06 4.41
CA ASN A 145 7.30 21.35 5.56
C ASN A 145 6.52 20.06 5.76
N PHE A 146 7.24 18.95 5.89
CA PHE A 146 6.64 17.67 6.24
C PHE A 146 6.13 17.68 7.67
N THR A 147 4.92 17.15 7.86
CA THR A 147 4.48 16.65 9.15
C THR A 147 5.07 15.26 9.36
N VAL A 148 5.83 15.06 10.42
CA VAL A 148 6.45 13.76 10.70
C VAL A 148 5.62 12.98 11.70
N ALA A 149 5.23 11.75 11.38
CA ALA A 149 4.47 10.89 12.30
C ALA A 149 5.11 9.51 12.41
N ALA A 150 4.94 8.86 13.55
CA ALA A 150 5.33 7.47 13.74
C ALA A 150 4.16 6.55 13.40
N HIS A 151 4.46 5.32 12.98
CA HIS A 151 3.46 4.27 12.92
C HIS A 151 2.80 4.09 14.31
N PRO A 152 1.46 4.07 14.40
CA PRO A 152 0.74 3.94 15.67
C PRO A 152 0.99 2.64 16.44
N VAL A 153 1.28 1.54 15.74
CA VAL A 153 1.48 0.15 16.25
C VAL A 153 0.22 -0.47 16.86
N ASP A 154 -0.61 0.32 17.56
CA ASP A 154 -1.80 -0.09 18.27
C ASP A 154 -3.12 0.08 17.48
N ASN A 155 -3.06 0.65 16.28
CA ASN A 155 -4.16 0.81 15.33
C ASN A 155 -3.57 1.07 13.94
N ASP A 156 -4.40 1.15 12.90
CA ASP A 156 -3.93 1.37 11.51
C ASP A 156 -4.41 2.70 10.90
N ILE A 157 -5.15 3.50 11.68
CA ILE A 157 -5.94 4.63 11.19
C ILE A 157 -5.19 5.95 11.38
N GLU A 158 -4.64 6.18 12.57
CA GLU A 158 -4.06 7.47 12.92
C GLU A 158 -3.02 7.44 14.03
N ASN A 159 -2.20 8.50 14.04
CA ASN A 159 -1.31 8.77 15.15
C ASN A 159 -1.07 10.27 15.36
N THR A 160 -0.36 10.62 16.42
CA THR A 160 0.20 11.96 16.62
C THR A 160 1.35 12.20 15.65
N GLY A 161 1.27 13.28 14.90
CA GLY A 161 2.37 13.82 14.11
C GLY A 161 2.90 15.13 14.67
N TYR A 162 4.07 15.51 14.20
CA TYR A 162 4.88 16.61 14.68
C TYR A 162 5.20 17.55 13.52
N VAL A 163 4.82 18.82 13.67
CA VAL A 163 5.06 19.88 12.68
C VAL A 163 6.00 20.90 13.28
N TRP A 164 7.05 21.24 12.55
CA TRP A 164 7.90 22.38 12.91
C TRP A 164 7.27 23.69 12.42
N GLU A 165 6.80 24.51 13.35
CA GLU A 165 6.12 25.78 13.04
C GLU A 165 6.56 26.87 14.03
N GLY A 166 7.17 27.94 13.52
CA GLY A 166 7.56 29.09 14.35
C GLY A 166 8.63 28.79 15.39
N GLY A 167 9.59 27.90 15.07
CA GLY A 167 10.71 27.55 15.95
C GLY A 167 10.35 26.55 17.06
N ARG A 168 9.19 25.89 16.96
CA ARG A 168 8.75 24.87 17.92
C ARG A 168 8.02 23.72 17.22
N ILE A 169 8.03 22.55 17.86
CA ILE A 169 7.22 21.41 17.45
C ILE A 169 5.78 21.59 17.94
N LYS A 170 4.83 21.40 17.04
CA LYS A 170 3.39 21.35 17.29
C LYS A 170 2.87 19.95 17.00
N GLU A 171 2.03 19.44 17.89
CA GLU A 171 1.38 18.14 17.72
C GLU A 171 0.08 18.27 16.92
N VAL A 172 -0.13 17.36 15.98
CA VAL A 172 -1.33 17.29 15.13
C VAL A 172 -1.77 15.84 14.98
N ARG A 173 -3.04 15.62 14.68
CA ARG A 173 -3.57 14.29 14.38
C ARG A 173 -3.32 13.97 12.90
N VAL A 174 -2.57 12.90 12.63
CA VAL A 174 -2.20 12.47 11.27
C VAL A 174 -2.96 11.21 10.90
N ASN A 175 -3.71 11.30 9.82
CA ASN A 175 -4.48 10.24 9.17
C ASN A 175 -4.57 10.54 7.65
N GLU A 176 -5.29 9.71 6.90
CA GLU A 176 -5.46 9.86 5.45
C GLU A 176 -6.00 11.25 5.06
N GLU A 177 -7.03 11.74 5.77
CA GLU A 177 -7.62 13.06 5.50
C GLU A 177 -6.64 14.22 5.74
N TYR A 178 -5.76 14.08 6.73
CA TYR A 178 -4.69 15.05 6.98
C TYR A 178 -3.64 15.01 5.85
N ALA A 179 -3.24 13.81 5.44
CA ALA A 179 -2.26 13.56 4.37
C ALA A 179 -2.78 13.95 2.97
N ASP A 180 -4.09 14.15 2.82
CA ASP A 180 -4.70 14.77 1.63
C ASP A 180 -4.38 16.26 1.48
N LYS A 181 -4.10 16.95 2.58
CA LYS A 181 -3.93 18.40 2.59
C LYS A 181 -2.50 18.82 2.92
N ASN A 182 -1.75 17.97 3.62
CA ASN A 182 -0.41 18.27 4.11
C ASN A 182 0.57 17.13 3.79
N PRO A 183 1.82 17.43 3.40
CA PRO A 183 2.84 16.43 3.17
C PRO A 183 3.19 15.75 4.49
N VAL A 184 3.28 14.43 4.45
CA VAL A 184 3.61 13.60 5.61
C VAL A 184 4.85 12.77 5.35
N LEU A 185 5.68 12.62 6.37
CA LEU A 185 6.80 11.69 6.41
C LEU A 185 6.57 10.75 7.58
N LEU A 186 6.55 9.45 7.30
CA LEU A 186 6.21 8.43 8.29
C LEU A 186 7.46 7.69 8.74
N ILE A 187 7.56 7.43 10.05
CA ILE A 187 8.55 6.52 10.62
C ILE A 187 7.87 5.17 10.82
N MET A 188 8.25 4.21 9.99
CA MET A 188 7.56 2.93 9.85
C MET A 188 8.40 1.81 10.48
N PRO A 189 7.75 0.81 11.12
CA PRO A 189 8.41 -0.44 11.45
C PRO A 189 8.71 -1.21 10.17
N LYS A 190 9.45 -2.31 10.27
CA LYS A 190 9.60 -3.26 9.16
C LYS A 190 8.23 -3.75 8.66
N ASP A 191 8.08 -3.82 7.34
CA ASP A 191 6.90 -4.41 6.71
C ASP A 191 6.75 -5.89 7.08
N GLU A 192 5.51 -6.33 7.28
CA GLU A 192 5.17 -7.72 7.56
C GLU A 192 5.38 -8.58 6.31
N LYS A 193 6.61 -9.05 6.08
CA LYS A 193 6.90 -9.93 4.93
C LYS A 193 6.19 -11.27 5.07
N GLU A 194 5.64 -11.75 3.96
CA GLU A 194 5.12 -13.11 3.82
C GLU A 194 6.23 -14.16 4.11
N GLU A 195 6.03 -15.00 5.13
CA GLU A 195 6.83 -16.21 5.29
C GLU A 195 6.39 -17.24 4.26
N GLY A 196 7.21 -17.46 3.23
CA GLY A 196 7.03 -18.58 2.30
C GLY A 196 6.26 -18.27 1.03
N SER A 197 6.63 -17.19 0.32
CA SER A 197 6.21 -17.00 -1.07
C SER A 197 6.49 -18.27 -1.88
N MET A 198 5.45 -18.94 -2.38
CA MET A 198 5.63 -20.07 -3.29
C MET A 198 6.35 -19.54 -4.54
N ALA A 199 7.65 -19.84 -4.65
CA ALA A 199 8.42 -19.53 -5.83
C ALA A 199 7.77 -20.21 -7.03
N PHE A 200 7.33 -19.39 -7.97
CA PHE A 200 6.69 -19.81 -9.20
C PHE A 200 7.71 -20.47 -10.14
N GLU A 201 7.43 -21.71 -10.54
CA GLU A 201 8.00 -22.26 -11.77
C GLU A 201 6.96 -22.14 -12.89
N LEU A 202 7.30 -21.42 -13.96
CA LEU A 202 6.57 -21.49 -15.22
C LEU A 202 6.45 -22.98 -15.63
N PRO A 203 5.28 -23.45 -16.09
CA PRO A 203 5.20 -24.75 -16.73
C PRO A 203 6.24 -24.80 -17.86
N LYS A 204 7.24 -25.67 -17.72
CA LYS A 204 8.35 -25.82 -18.68
C LYS A 204 7.90 -26.38 -20.03
N ASP A 205 6.66 -26.88 -20.11
CA ASP A 205 6.16 -27.59 -21.28
C ASP A 205 5.13 -26.78 -22.07
N LEU A 206 5.59 -26.25 -23.20
CA LEU A 206 4.77 -25.69 -24.26
C LEU A 206 4.08 -26.84 -25.01
N THR A 207 2.90 -27.24 -24.53
CA THR A 207 2.07 -28.26 -25.18
C THR A 207 1.12 -27.60 -26.17
N GLY A 208 1.65 -27.22 -27.33
CA GLY A 208 0.86 -26.79 -28.49
C GLY A 208 0.89 -27.85 -29.58
N ALA A 209 -0.27 -28.20 -30.15
CA ALA A 209 -0.29 -28.86 -31.45
C ALA A 209 0.30 -27.89 -32.49
N LYS A 210 1.16 -28.38 -33.41
CA LYS A 210 1.89 -27.57 -34.42
C LYS A 210 1.02 -26.68 -35.34
N ALA A 211 -0.31 -26.66 -35.18
CA ALA A 211 -1.24 -25.97 -36.05
C ALA A 211 -1.97 -24.77 -35.39
N GLU A 212 -1.93 -24.60 -34.06
CA GLU A 212 -2.59 -23.47 -33.39
C GLU A 212 -1.57 -22.44 -32.87
N PRO A 213 -1.83 -21.13 -33.07
CA PRO A 213 -0.98 -20.10 -32.48
C PRO A 213 -1.09 -20.16 -30.95
N VAL A 214 0.06 -20.21 -30.30
CA VAL A 214 0.18 -20.07 -28.84
C VAL A 214 0.52 -18.63 -28.53
N TYR A 215 -0.09 -18.06 -27.49
CA TYR A 215 0.15 -16.68 -27.08
C TYR A 215 0.74 -16.62 -25.68
N GLU A 216 1.60 -15.63 -25.48
CA GLU A 216 1.99 -15.17 -24.15
C GLU A 216 1.11 -13.98 -23.78
N VAL A 217 0.31 -14.12 -22.73
CA VAL A 217 -0.53 -13.06 -22.15
C VAL A 217 0.12 -12.57 -20.87
N ARG A 218 0.12 -11.26 -20.68
CA ARG A 218 0.73 -10.57 -19.54
C ARG A 218 -0.31 -9.80 -18.74
N ILE A 219 -0.04 -9.55 -17.46
CA ILE A 219 -0.61 -8.41 -16.74
C ILE A 219 0.22 -7.19 -17.16
N GLY A 220 -0.36 -6.31 -17.97
CA GLY A 220 0.31 -5.13 -18.51
C GLY A 220 0.40 -4.01 -17.50
N LYS A 221 -0.68 -3.23 -17.38
CA LYS A 221 -0.83 -2.19 -16.36
C LYS A 221 -1.92 -2.56 -15.39
N VAL A 222 -1.79 -2.15 -14.15
CA VAL A 222 -2.80 -2.31 -13.10
C VAL A 222 -3.20 -0.95 -12.56
N ARG A 223 -4.45 -0.84 -12.11
CA ARG A 223 -4.98 0.35 -11.45
C ARG A 223 -5.93 -0.07 -10.34
N CYS A 224 -5.60 0.30 -9.12
CA CYS A 224 -6.43 0.13 -7.94
C CYS A 224 -6.88 1.51 -7.44
N ALA A 225 -8.20 1.74 -7.37
CA ALA A 225 -8.83 2.94 -6.83
C ALA A 225 -9.36 2.70 -5.42
N ASP A 226 -8.53 2.07 -4.59
CA ASP A 226 -8.77 1.80 -3.18
C ASP A 226 -7.42 1.88 -2.46
N TYR A 227 -7.40 2.34 -1.21
CA TYR A 227 -6.21 2.30 -0.38
C TYR A 227 -6.03 0.95 0.30
N CYS A 228 -7.10 0.13 0.36
CA CYS A 228 -7.12 -1.17 1.02
C CYS A 228 -6.65 -1.13 2.48
N GLY A 229 -6.73 0.05 3.12
CA GLY A 229 -6.04 0.27 4.38
C GLY A 229 -5.93 1.73 4.81
N GLY A 230 -5.45 1.94 6.04
CA GLY A 230 -5.15 3.26 6.59
C GLY A 230 -3.77 3.78 6.19
N LEU A 231 -3.50 5.07 6.45
CA LEU A 231 -2.28 5.81 6.01
C LEU A 231 -0.97 5.07 6.34
N PHE A 232 -0.99 4.31 7.44
CA PHE A 232 0.17 3.68 8.02
C PHE A 232 0.43 2.25 7.51
N GLU A 233 -0.33 1.76 6.54
CA GLU A 233 -0.12 0.42 5.95
C GLU A 233 0.90 0.38 4.81
N GLY A 234 1.48 1.53 4.44
CA GLY A 234 2.58 1.55 3.47
C GLY A 234 2.13 1.40 2.01
N THR A 235 2.76 0.47 1.30
CA THR A 235 2.51 0.15 -0.13
C THR A 235 1.52 -1.01 -0.22
N LEU A 236 0.56 -0.95 -1.14
CA LEU A 236 -0.47 -1.99 -1.26
C LEU A 236 0.15 -3.26 -1.84
N GLU A 237 -0.01 -4.38 -1.15
CA GLU A 237 0.55 -5.66 -1.57
C GLU A 237 -0.45 -6.45 -2.42
N LEU A 238 -0.62 -6.04 -3.67
CA LEU A 238 -1.59 -6.70 -4.55
C LEU A 238 -1.12 -8.10 -4.94
N ARG A 239 -2.09 -9.00 -5.03
CA ARG A 239 -1.90 -10.40 -5.42
C ARG A 239 -2.90 -10.73 -6.51
N ILE A 240 -2.38 -11.12 -7.67
CA ILE A 240 -3.19 -11.56 -8.81
C ILE A 240 -3.02 -13.06 -8.98
N ALA A 241 -4.08 -13.81 -8.70
CA ALA A 241 -4.10 -15.25 -8.83
C ALA A 241 -4.85 -15.72 -10.08
N ARG A 242 -4.34 -16.79 -10.71
CA ARG A 242 -4.98 -17.43 -11.88
C ARG A 242 -5.59 -18.76 -11.51
N GLY A 243 -6.89 -18.91 -11.76
CA GLY A 243 -7.56 -20.20 -11.73
C GLY A 243 -7.70 -20.81 -13.12
N PHE A 244 -7.45 -22.11 -13.24
CA PHE A 244 -7.49 -22.85 -14.51
C PHE A 244 -7.80 -24.34 -14.27
N PRO A 245 -8.25 -25.07 -15.31
CA PRO A 245 -8.46 -26.50 -15.18
C PRO A 245 -7.15 -27.27 -15.35
N THR A 246 -6.98 -28.33 -14.56
CA THR A 246 -5.97 -29.37 -14.76
C THR A 246 -6.66 -30.66 -15.17
N ALA A 247 -6.02 -31.44 -16.06
CA ALA A 247 -6.54 -32.73 -16.50
C ALA A 247 -5.45 -33.79 -16.32
N ASP A 248 -5.78 -34.88 -15.65
CA ASP A 248 -4.94 -36.07 -15.54
C ASP A 248 -5.31 -37.03 -16.68
N VAL A 249 -4.41 -37.19 -17.64
CA VAL A 249 -4.61 -38.05 -18.82
C VAL A 249 -4.64 -39.54 -18.48
N THR A 250 -4.13 -39.93 -17.31
CA THR A 250 -4.08 -41.33 -16.87
C THR A 250 -5.40 -41.74 -16.23
N THR A 251 -5.98 -40.85 -15.41
CA THR A 251 -7.22 -41.11 -14.68
C THR A 251 -8.47 -40.56 -15.41
N GLY A 252 -8.28 -39.65 -16.36
CA GLY A 252 -9.36 -38.91 -17.01
C GLY A 252 -9.99 -37.82 -16.13
N GLU A 253 -9.42 -37.56 -14.95
CA GLU A 253 -9.95 -36.62 -13.97
C GLU A 253 -9.63 -35.17 -14.38
N VAL A 254 -10.62 -34.28 -14.27
CA VAL A 254 -10.46 -32.83 -14.49
C VAL A 254 -10.72 -32.11 -13.16
N LYS A 255 -9.81 -31.21 -12.75
CA LYS A 255 -9.89 -30.40 -11.52
C LYS A 255 -9.71 -28.93 -11.81
N GLY A 256 -10.23 -28.05 -10.94
CA GLY A 256 -9.89 -26.64 -10.94
C GLY A 256 -8.76 -26.36 -9.95
N ALA A 257 -7.80 -25.53 -10.32
CA ALA A 257 -6.67 -25.16 -9.46
C ALA A 257 -6.35 -23.66 -9.57
N PHE A 258 -5.84 -23.09 -8.48
CA PHE A 258 -5.14 -21.80 -8.46
C PHE A 258 -3.66 -22.08 -8.24
N THR A 259 -2.78 -21.66 -9.16
CA THR A 259 -1.32 -21.95 -9.02
C THR A 259 -0.41 -20.80 -9.41
N VAL A 260 -0.94 -19.74 -10.03
CA VAL A 260 -0.16 -18.54 -10.34
C VAL A 260 -0.57 -17.51 -9.32
N LEU A 261 0.40 -16.92 -8.63
CA LEU A 261 0.24 -15.80 -7.73
C LEU A 261 1.27 -14.74 -8.15
N ILE A 262 0.80 -13.64 -8.74
CA ILE A 262 1.65 -12.53 -9.17
C ILE A 262 1.59 -11.45 -8.09
N PRO A 263 2.68 -11.21 -7.34
CA PRO A 263 2.75 -10.08 -6.44
C PRO A 263 2.98 -8.79 -7.23
N ILE A 264 2.29 -7.72 -6.84
CA ILE A 264 2.49 -6.37 -7.35
C ILE A 264 2.47 -5.41 -6.16
N ASP A 265 3.61 -4.78 -5.89
CA ASP A 265 3.71 -3.70 -4.93
C ASP A 265 3.16 -2.43 -5.58
N TYR A 266 1.95 -2.04 -5.20
CA TYR A 266 1.21 -0.94 -5.80
C TYR A 266 1.32 0.33 -4.94
N PRO A 267 2.11 1.34 -5.36
CA PRO A 267 2.42 2.48 -4.51
C PRO A 267 1.18 3.34 -4.21
N ARG A 268 1.16 3.94 -3.02
CA ARG A 268 0.01 4.67 -2.51
C ARG A 268 -0.33 5.92 -3.33
N ASP A 269 0.65 6.54 -3.96
CA ASP A 269 0.41 7.68 -4.86
C ASP A 269 -0.34 7.29 -6.14
N TYR A 270 -0.12 6.09 -6.68
CA TYR A 270 -0.96 5.52 -7.75
C TYR A 270 -2.39 5.26 -7.26
N ALA A 271 -2.57 4.74 -6.04
CA ALA A 271 -3.90 4.56 -5.44
C ALA A 271 -4.65 5.90 -5.31
N LYS A 272 -3.98 6.92 -4.77
CA LYS A 272 -4.53 8.26 -4.62
C LYS A 272 -4.90 8.90 -5.96
N ALA A 273 -4.03 8.79 -6.96
CA ALA A 273 -4.32 9.29 -8.30
C ALA A 273 -5.53 8.56 -8.91
N ALA A 274 -5.67 7.25 -8.69
CA ALA A 274 -6.81 6.46 -9.15
C ALA A 274 -8.12 6.84 -8.44
N ILE A 275 -8.11 6.99 -7.12
CA ILE A 275 -9.28 7.40 -6.31
C ILE A 275 -9.78 8.77 -6.75
N ASN A 276 -8.87 9.72 -6.94
CA ASN A 276 -9.20 11.09 -7.33
C ASN A 276 -9.41 11.28 -8.84
N ASN A 277 -9.28 10.20 -9.64
CA ASN A 277 -9.35 10.23 -11.10
C ASN A 277 -8.43 11.31 -11.73
N TRP A 278 -7.25 11.51 -11.15
CA TRP A 278 -6.23 12.36 -11.75
C TRP A 278 -5.70 11.70 -13.02
N THR A 279 -5.26 12.52 -13.98
CA THR A 279 -4.70 12.03 -15.26
C THR A 279 -3.25 12.45 -15.47
N VAL A 280 -2.82 13.51 -14.77
CA VAL A 280 -1.47 14.07 -14.87
C VAL A 280 -0.51 13.45 -13.85
N HIS A 281 -1.05 12.84 -12.79
CA HIS A 281 -0.29 12.31 -11.68
C HIS A 281 -0.21 10.79 -11.70
N ALA A 282 0.98 10.23 -11.47
CA ALA A 282 1.20 8.77 -11.39
C ALA A 282 0.48 7.99 -12.51
N GLU A 283 0.54 8.51 -13.74
CA GLU A 283 -0.15 7.98 -14.93
C GLU A 283 -1.68 7.75 -14.76
N GLY A 284 -2.32 8.50 -13.86
CA GLY A 284 -3.71 8.34 -13.45
C GLY A 284 -4.01 7.08 -12.65
N GLY A 285 -3.00 6.61 -11.92
CA GLY A 285 -3.01 5.38 -11.15
C GLY A 285 -2.74 4.12 -11.97
N TRP A 286 -2.25 4.25 -13.20
CA TRP A 286 -1.88 3.08 -14.01
C TRP A 286 -0.41 2.70 -13.76
N LEU A 287 -0.18 1.68 -12.93
CA LEU A 287 1.15 1.14 -12.68
C LEU A 287 1.52 0.10 -13.74
N ASN A 288 2.71 0.22 -14.32
CA ASN A 288 3.23 -0.77 -15.27
C ASN A 288 3.81 -1.99 -14.55
N ALA A 289 3.15 -3.14 -14.68
CA ALA A 289 3.61 -4.42 -14.13
C ALA A 289 4.37 -5.23 -15.18
N ASN A 290 3.78 -5.42 -16.37
CA ASN A 290 4.31 -6.18 -17.50
C ASN A 290 4.79 -7.61 -17.14
N ILE A 291 4.04 -8.31 -16.29
CA ILE A 291 4.39 -9.66 -15.77
C ILE A 291 3.66 -10.73 -16.60
N ILE A 292 4.31 -11.86 -16.88
CA ILE A 292 3.68 -12.98 -17.60
C ILE A 292 2.56 -13.57 -16.74
N TRP A 293 1.34 -13.61 -17.30
CA TRP A 293 0.17 -14.22 -16.67
C TRP A 293 -0.08 -15.63 -17.19
N ASP A 294 0.06 -15.83 -18.50
CA ASP A 294 -0.04 -17.14 -19.13
C ASP A 294 0.86 -17.22 -20.37
N SER A 295 1.88 -18.07 -20.35
CA SER A 295 2.77 -18.31 -21.48
C SER A 295 2.25 -19.31 -22.50
N ASN A 296 1.11 -19.97 -22.22
CA ASN A 296 0.52 -20.99 -23.08
C ASN A 296 -0.97 -20.70 -23.34
N TRP A 297 -1.24 -19.46 -23.77
CA TRP A 297 -2.59 -19.05 -24.14
C TRP A 297 -3.00 -19.62 -25.49
N GLN A 298 -4.09 -20.37 -25.49
CA GLN A 298 -4.69 -21.04 -26.64
C GLN A 298 -6.19 -20.71 -26.62
N PRO A 299 -6.71 -19.99 -27.63
CA PRO A 299 -8.11 -19.55 -27.65
C PRO A 299 -9.11 -20.73 -27.61
N SER A 300 -8.76 -21.87 -28.22
CA SER A 300 -9.56 -23.10 -28.27
C SER A 300 -9.91 -23.69 -26.89
N LYS A 301 -9.15 -23.37 -25.83
CA LYS A 301 -9.46 -23.76 -24.44
C LYS A 301 -10.49 -22.81 -23.82
N VAL A 302 -11.33 -23.32 -22.93
CA VAL A 302 -12.63 -22.67 -22.71
C VAL A 302 -12.56 -21.52 -21.72
N GLN A 303 -12.28 -21.79 -20.44
CA GLN A 303 -12.51 -20.77 -19.41
C GLN A 303 -11.40 -20.81 -18.34
N GLN A 304 -10.87 -19.63 -18.01
CA GLN A 304 -9.98 -19.40 -16.87
C GLN A 304 -10.61 -18.34 -15.96
N CYS A 305 -10.07 -18.16 -14.76
CA CYS A 305 -10.46 -17.05 -13.91
C CYS A 305 -9.25 -16.31 -13.36
N ILE A 306 -9.49 -15.05 -13.03
CA ILE A 306 -8.55 -14.17 -12.35
C ILE A 306 -9.16 -13.79 -11.01
N LEU A 307 -8.36 -13.89 -9.96
CA LEU A 307 -8.66 -13.44 -8.61
C LEU A 307 -7.67 -12.33 -8.26
N VAL A 308 -8.15 -11.25 -7.67
CA VAL A 308 -7.30 -10.17 -7.17
C VAL A 308 -7.66 -9.90 -5.72
N TYR A 309 -6.64 -9.72 -4.89
CA TYR A 309 -6.78 -9.30 -3.51
C TYR A 309 -5.57 -8.46 -3.10
N GLU A 310 -5.73 -7.65 -2.07
CA GLU A 310 -4.63 -7.01 -1.35
C GLU A 310 -4.26 -7.92 -0.18
N TYR A 311 -2.97 -8.20 0.02
CA TYR A 311 -2.51 -9.18 1.00
C TYR A 311 -2.48 -8.61 2.43
N ASP A 312 -3.18 -9.26 3.34
CA ASP A 312 -3.23 -8.95 4.77
C ASP A 312 -3.15 -10.27 5.55
N GLN A 313 -2.22 -10.39 6.50
CA GLN A 313 -2.01 -11.62 7.27
C GLN A 313 -3.18 -11.98 8.19
N VAL A 314 -4.02 -11.02 8.56
CA VAL A 314 -5.05 -11.16 9.60
C VAL A 314 -6.35 -11.77 9.05
N LYS A 315 -6.70 -11.44 7.80
CA LYS A 315 -7.97 -11.84 7.19
C LYS A 315 -7.77 -13.05 6.30
N GLU A 316 -8.49 -14.14 6.53
CA GLU A 316 -8.50 -15.31 5.65
C GLU A 316 -9.89 -15.51 5.04
N ALA A 317 -9.95 -15.69 3.72
CA ALA A 317 -11.20 -15.85 2.98
C ALA A 317 -11.08 -16.95 1.92
N THR A 318 -12.21 -17.55 1.58
CA THR A 318 -12.29 -18.63 0.58
C THR A 318 -13.21 -18.23 -0.55
N VAL A 319 -12.75 -18.42 -1.79
CA VAL A 319 -13.51 -18.12 -3.00
C VAL A 319 -13.48 -19.30 -3.96
N SER A 320 -14.46 -19.33 -4.86
CA SER A 320 -14.54 -20.31 -5.93
C SER A 320 -14.97 -19.65 -7.23
N ALA A 321 -14.45 -20.15 -8.35
CA ALA A 321 -14.84 -19.76 -9.69
C ALA A 321 -14.92 -20.98 -10.62
N THR A 322 -15.66 -20.86 -11.68
CA THR A 322 -15.81 -21.87 -12.72
C THR A 322 -14.68 -21.76 -13.74
N VAL A 323 -14.05 -22.90 -14.04
CA VAL A 323 -13.02 -23.03 -15.07
C VAL A 323 -13.36 -24.17 -16.01
N GLY A 324 -12.94 -24.08 -17.27
CA GLY A 324 -13.47 -24.91 -18.35
C GLY A 324 -12.36 -25.58 -19.17
N TYR A 325 -12.41 -26.91 -19.26
CA TYR A 325 -11.50 -27.74 -20.04
C TYR A 325 -12.16 -28.28 -21.31
N LYS A 326 -11.39 -28.30 -22.40
CA LYS A 326 -11.77 -28.93 -23.66
C LYS A 326 -10.53 -29.60 -24.26
N ALA A 327 -10.59 -30.91 -24.49
CA ALA A 327 -9.44 -31.70 -24.93
C ALA A 327 -9.08 -31.44 -26.41
N ASN A 328 -10.08 -31.21 -27.26
CA ASN A 328 -9.95 -30.85 -28.67
C ASN A 328 -11.27 -30.22 -29.15
N ASP A 329 -11.28 -29.66 -30.37
CA ASP A 329 -12.43 -28.92 -30.90
C ASP A 329 -13.74 -29.72 -30.99
N PHE A 330 -13.66 -31.04 -31.06
CA PHE A 330 -14.80 -31.94 -31.19
C PHE A 330 -15.27 -32.52 -29.84
N SER A 331 -14.54 -32.27 -28.75
CA SER A 331 -14.89 -32.75 -27.42
C SER A 331 -15.90 -31.84 -26.74
N PRO A 332 -16.79 -32.38 -25.87
CA PRO A 332 -17.63 -31.54 -25.02
C PRO A 332 -16.76 -30.74 -24.05
N THR A 333 -17.22 -29.53 -23.71
CA THR A 333 -16.62 -28.73 -22.64
C THR A 333 -16.95 -29.35 -21.28
N ILE A 334 -15.93 -29.50 -20.44
CA ILE A 334 -16.07 -29.91 -19.04
C ILE A 334 -15.80 -28.67 -18.16
N THR A 335 -16.75 -28.30 -17.31
CA THR A 335 -16.59 -27.22 -16.33
C THR A 335 -16.39 -27.78 -14.93
N VAL A 336 -15.45 -27.22 -14.20
CA VAL A 336 -15.13 -27.59 -12.81
C VAL A 336 -14.98 -26.34 -11.95
N SER A 337 -15.21 -26.48 -10.66
CA SER A 337 -14.96 -25.38 -9.71
C SER A 337 -13.49 -25.38 -9.29
N ALA A 338 -12.83 -24.23 -9.47
CA ALA A 338 -11.55 -23.93 -8.83
C ALA A 338 -11.84 -23.20 -7.52
N LYS A 339 -11.35 -23.73 -6.40
CA LYS A 339 -11.50 -23.16 -5.06
C LYS A 339 -10.13 -22.81 -4.50
N THR A 340 -10.01 -21.65 -3.87
CA THR A 340 -8.79 -21.25 -3.16
C THR A 340 -9.13 -20.49 -1.89
N THR A 341 -8.21 -20.57 -0.93
CA THR A 341 -8.17 -19.70 0.24
C THR A 341 -7.08 -18.66 0.00
N TYR A 342 -7.34 -17.40 0.35
CA TYR A 342 -6.37 -16.32 0.31
C TYR A 342 -6.43 -15.53 1.61
N ARG A 343 -5.37 -14.77 1.88
CA ARG A 343 -5.30 -13.86 3.02
C ARG A 343 -5.23 -12.43 2.54
N GLY A 344 -6.18 -11.60 2.94
CA GLY A 344 -6.33 -10.29 2.32
C GLY A 344 -7.72 -9.71 2.18
N ASP A 345 -7.76 -8.48 1.67
CA ASP A 345 -8.97 -7.80 1.23
C ASP A 345 -9.31 -8.12 -0.22
N PHE A 346 -10.57 -8.50 -0.45
CA PHE A 346 -11.04 -8.96 -1.75
C PHE A 346 -11.14 -7.82 -2.77
N LEU A 347 -10.42 -7.93 -3.89
CA LEU A 347 -10.48 -6.97 -5.01
C LEU A 347 -11.16 -7.55 -6.26
N GLY A 348 -11.80 -8.70 -6.13
CA GLY A 348 -12.70 -9.26 -7.13
C GLY A 348 -12.22 -10.55 -7.76
N ILE A 349 -13.15 -11.21 -8.44
CA ILE A 349 -12.91 -12.40 -9.23
C ILE A 349 -13.66 -12.27 -10.55
N SER A 350 -13.05 -12.70 -11.65
CA SER A 350 -13.70 -12.71 -12.96
C SER A 350 -13.35 -13.98 -13.71
N GLU A 351 -14.34 -14.56 -14.35
CA GLU A 351 -14.18 -15.71 -15.25
C GLU A 351 -14.12 -15.20 -16.69
N TRP A 352 -13.15 -15.68 -17.47
CA TRP A 352 -12.93 -15.28 -18.85
C TRP A 352 -12.92 -16.50 -19.76
N ASP A 353 -13.84 -16.50 -20.72
CA ASP A 353 -13.73 -17.37 -21.89
C ASP A 353 -12.52 -16.96 -22.72
N ARG A 354 -11.61 -17.89 -23.05
CA ARG A 354 -10.33 -17.51 -23.66
C ARG A 354 -10.49 -16.96 -25.09
N ASN A 355 -11.44 -17.53 -25.84
CA ASN A 355 -11.83 -17.05 -27.17
C ASN A 355 -12.37 -15.63 -27.11
N TRP A 356 -13.33 -15.36 -26.22
CA TRP A 356 -13.90 -14.03 -26.04
C TRP A 356 -12.85 -13.02 -25.59
N PHE A 357 -12.03 -13.40 -24.61
CA PHE A 357 -10.96 -12.58 -24.10
C PHE A 357 -10.04 -12.16 -25.23
N TYR A 358 -9.56 -13.12 -26.03
CA TYR A 358 -8.60 -12.85 -27.09
C TYR A 358 -9.22 -12.00 -28.19
N ALA A 359 -10.45 -12.31 -28.61
CA ALA A 359 -11.17 -11.58 -29.65
C ALA A 359 -11.41 -10.10 -29.28
N THR A 360 -11.67 -9.81 -28.01
CA THR A 360 -12.01 -8.47 -27.51
C THR A 360 -10.81 -7.69 -26.97
N ASN A 361 -9.64 -8.30 -26.84
CA ASN A 361 -8.49 -7.70 -26.14
C ASN A 361 -7.93 -6.45 -26.85
N THR A 362 -7.99 -6.43 -28.18
CA THR A 362 -7.57 -5.30 -29.03
C THR A 362 -8.71 -4.78 -29.91
N ASN A 363 -9.91 -5.36 -29.79
CA ASN A 363 -11.12 -4.94 -30.49
C ASN A 363 -12.20 -4.59 -29.44
N PRO A 364 -12.06 -3.45 -28.76
CA PRO A 364 -13.01 -3.00 -27.75
C PRO A 364 -14.39 -2.75 -28.36
N GLY A 365 -15.44 -3.11 -27.62
CA GLY A 365 -16.80 -2.70 -27.92
C GLY A 365 -17.01 -1.19 -27.67
N PRO A 366 -18.17 -0.64 -28.08
CA PRO A 366 -18.45 0.80 -27.98
C PRO A 366 -18.40 1.41 -26.58
N TYR A 367 -18.49 0.57 -25.53
CA TYR A 367 -18.52 0.98 -24.13
C TYR A 367 -17.32 0.46 -23.34
N ASP A 368 -16.38 -0.21 -24.00
CA ASP A 368 -15.20 -0.74 -23.34
C ASP A 368 -14.20 0.39 -23.09
N GLU A 369 -13.65 0.39 -21.89
CA GLU A 369 -12.54 1.27 -21.53
C GLU A 369 -11.25 0.74 -22.18
N VAL A 370 -10.41 1.63 -22.69
CA VAL A 370 -9.17 1.29 -23.40
C VAL A 370 -8.00 2.00 -22.77
N LYS A 371 -6.89 1.27 -22.57
CA LYS A 371 -5.62 1.81 -22.10
C LYS A 371 -4.49 1.25 -22.96
N ASP A 372 -3.72 2.15 -23.57
CA ASP A 372 -2.57 1.84 -24.43
C ASP A 372 -2.89 0.84 -25.56
N GLY A 373 -4.08 0.94 -26.14
CA GLY A 373 -4.56 0.07 -27.22
C GLY A 373 -5.15 -1.27 -26.75
N TRP A 374 -5.20 -1.53 -25.45
CA TRP A 374 -5.76 -2.74 -24.86
C TRP A 374 -7.08 -2.46 -24.16
N THR A 375 -8.04 -3.37 -24.34
CA THR A 375 -9.29 -3.37 -23.58
C THR A 375 -8.99 -3.55 -22.09
N VAL A 376 -9.53 -2.65 -21.27
CA VAL A 376 -9.38 -2.70 -19.82
C VAL A 376 -10.29 -3.78 -19.24
N ARG A 377 -9.69 -4.70 -18.49
CA ARG A 377 -10.38 -5.74 -17.73
C ARG A 377 -10.59 -5.29 -16.29
N LYS A 378 -11.69 -5.74 -15.68
CA LYS A 378 -12.09 -5.38 -14.32
C LYS A 378 -12.44 -6.66 -13.56
N THR A 379 -11.97 -6.75 -12.32
CA THR A 379 -12.41 -7.80 -11.37
C THR A 379 -13.39 -7.24 -10.35
N SER A 380 -13.34 -5.93 -10.12
CA SER A 380 -14.26 -5.16 -9.28
C SER A 380 -14.37 -3.72 -9.80
N PRO A 381 -15.26 -2.88 -9.23
CA PRO A 381 -15.33 -1.46 -9.61
C PRO A 381 -14.03 -0.68 -9.36
N VAL A 382 -13.22 -1.10 -8.38
CA VAL A 382 -12.01 -0.39 -7.94
C VAL A 382 -10.74 -0.94 -8.59
N PHE A 383 -10.72 -2.20 -9.03
CA PHE A 383 -9.55 -2.82 -9.64
C PHE A 383 -9.69 -3.04 -11.15
N LYS A 384 -8.72 -2.52 -11.89
CA LYS A 384 -8.64 -2.60 -13.36
C LYS A 384 -7.25 -3.05 -13.79
N LEU A 385 -7.17 -3.70 -14.94
CA LEU A 385 -5.89 -4.06 -15.56
C LEU A 385 -5.96 -4.11 -17.08
N THR A 386 -4.82 -4.03 -17.74
CA THR A 386 -4.67 -4.38 -19.17
C THR A 386 -3.97 -5.73 -19.31
N THR A 387 -4.25 -6.43 -20.40
CA THR A 387 -3.66 -7.74 -20.68
C THR A 387 -3.00 -7.84 -22.05
N PRO A 388 -1.81 -7.25 -22.26
CA PRO A 388 -1.09 -7.37 -23.51
C PRO A 388 -0.84 -8.84 -23.87
N ALA A 389 -0.96 -9.17 -25.16
CA ALA A 389 -0.70 -10.50 -25.67
C ALA A 389 0.22 -10.45 -26.89
N ARG A 390 1.12 -11.43 -27.02
CA ARG A 390 1.96 -11.63 -28.22
C ARG A 390 1.91 -13.07 -28.71
N THR A 391 2.01 -13.26 -30.01
CA THR A 391 2.08 -14.58 -30.65
C THR A 391 3.47 -15.18 -30.46
N LEU A 392 3.52 -16.42 -29.98
CA LEU A 392 4.72 -17.26 -29.98
C LEU A 392 4.66 -18.12 -31.24
N TYR A 393 5.54 -17.84 -32.20
CA TYR A 393 5.70 -18.70 -33.38
C TYR A 393 6.62 -19.87 -33.04
N TYR A 394 6.21 -21.09 -33.38
CA TYR A 394 7.04 -22.30 -33.34
C TYR A 394 7.41 -22.74 -34.75
#